data_AF-A0A843F649-F1
#
_entry.id   AF-A0A843F649-F1
#
_cell.length_a   1.000
_cell.length_b   1.000
_cell.length_c   1.000
_cell.angle_alpha   90.00
_cell.angle_beta   90.00
_cell.angle_gamma   90.00
#
_symmetry.space_group_name_H-M   'P 1'
#
loop_
_entity.id
_entity.type
_entity.pdbx_description
1 polymer ?
#
loop_
_entity_poly.entity_id
_entity_poly.type
_entity_poly.pdbx_seq_one_letter_code
_entity_poly.pdbx_strand_id
1 'polypeptide(L)'
;MSEYCSKCGEKLNDENQSFCPNCGEKIPKKNNSSQKDNTKLIYGLLIVVIILVISIAIITHGFGLFGEHTSINLITQSPISSSGEFTVQLMGNTQGVAGKTIEITFKNNQNTYTFNQATNSQGLSSITPNVEPGDYEVTCSFAGDENYAKSSATNKMTVESKVTEISSQVTSTRTEPDYQSFSYSHSFEDTDKNGDGYVYLSDMNIAHTPKNIQNKMFADSDSNGDGRLNHDEYYKFMYKLNYDKSSYGL
;
A
#
# COMPACT_ATOMS: atom_id res chain seq x y z
N MET A 1 -62.24 -40.73 -50.54
CA MET A 1 -62.82 -40.79 -51.90
C MET A 1 -62.07 -41.89 -52.61
N SER A 2 -62.71 -42.96 -53.07
CA SER A 2 -62.01 -44.08 -53.70
C SER A 2 -61.30 -43.62 -54.97
N GLU A 3 -59.97 -43.66 -54.97
CA GLU A 3 -59.16 -43.30 -56.13
C GLU A 3 -59.14 -44.47 -57.13
N TYR A 4 -59.27 -44.16 -58.41
CA TYR A 4 -59.19 -45.12 -59.51
C TYR A 4 -57.86 -44.95 -60.22
N CYS A 5 -57.29 -46.03 -60.75
CA CYS A 5 -56.06 -45.96 -61.53
C CYS A 5 -56.28 -45.09 -62.77
N SER A 6 -55.48 -44.04 -62.93
CA SER A 6 -55.57 -43.10 -64.07
C SER A 6 -55.30 -43.72 -65.43
N LYS A 7 -54.65 -44.89 -65.47
CA LYS A 7 -54.26 -45.57 -66.71
C LYS A 7 -55.23 -46.68 -67.14
N CYS A 8 -55.75 -47.47 -66.19
CA CYS A 8 -56.61 -48.62 -66.51
C CYS A 8 -58.01 -48.54 -65.90
N GLY A 9 -58.30 -47.54 -65.07
CA GLY A 9 -59.62 -47.35 -64.46
C GLY A 9 -59.95 -48.32 -63.33
N GLU A 10 -59.03 -49.20 -62.91
CA GLU A 10 -59.25 -50.13 -61.80
C GLU A 10 -59.42 -49.38 -60.48
N LYS A 11 -60.30 -49.87 -59.60
CA LYS A 11 -60.50 -49.28 -58.27
C LYS A 11 -59.30 -49.62 -57.37
N LEU A 12 -58.72 -48.61 -56.72
CA LEU A 12 -57.61 -48.83 -55.80
C LEU A 12 -58.17 -49.20 -54.42
N ASN A 13 -57.62 -50.26 -53.84
CA ASN A 13 -58.18 -50.92 -52.65
C ASN A 13 -57.51 -50.45 -51.35
N ASP A 14 -56.38 -49.74 -51.45
CA ASP A 14 -55.63 -49.18 -50.32
C ASP A 14 -55.18 -47.76 -50.68
N GLU A 15 -55.29 -46.82 -49.75
CA GLU A 15 -54.84 -45.43 -49.93
C GLU A 15 -53.30 -45.30 -49.99
N ASN A 16 -52.54 -46.36 -49.64
CA ASN A 16 -51.07 -46.35 -49.58
C ASN A 16 -50.35 -47.31 -50.55
N GLN A 17 -51.09 -47.92 -51.48
CA GLN A 17 -50.51 -48.83 -52.48
C GLN A 17 -49.61 -48.08 -53.47
N SER A 18 -48.41 -48.60 -53.71
CA SER A 18 -47.39 -47.90 -54.53
C SER A 18 -47.50 -48.21 -56.03
N PHE A 19 -48.20 -49.29 -56.39
CA PHE A 19 -48.40 -49.72 -57.78
C PHE A 19 -49.82 -50.26 -57.98
N CYS A 20 -50.36 -50.12 -59.19
CA CYS A 20 -51.66 -50.66 -59.55
C CYS A 20 -51.58 -52.19 -59.71
N PRO A 21 -52.44 -52.96 -59.03
CA PRO A 21 -52.38 -54.43 -59.08
C PRO A 21 -52.78 -55.00 -60.44
N ASN A 22 -53.53 -54.25 -61.25
CA ASN A 22 -54.00 -54.72 -62.56
C ASN A 22 -52.98 -54.38 -63.68
N CYS A 23 -52.50 -53.13 -63.76
CA CYS A 23 -51.65 -52.70 -64.86
C CYS A 23 -50.19 -52.37 -64.49
N GLY A 24 -49.82 -52.48 -63.21
CA GLY A 24 -48.47 -52.25 -62.71
C GLY A 24 -48.02 -50.78 -62.65
N GLU A 25 -48.88 -49.83 -63.00
CA GLU A 25 -48.54 -48.40 -63.02
C GLU A 25 -48.23 -47.88 -61.60
N LYS A 26 -47.18 -47.07 -61.45
CA LYS A 26 -46.81 -46.51 -60.15
C LYS A 26 -47.79 -45.42 -59.74
N ILE A 27 -48.34 -45.50 -58.53
CA ILE A 27 -49.31 -44.53 -58.03
C ILE A 27 -48.56 -43.45 -57.24
N PRO A 28 -48.68 -42.16 -57.62
CA PRO A 28 -48.00 -41.09 -56.91
C PRO A 28 -48.65 -40.88 -55.53
N LYS A 29 -47.88 -41.05 -54.45
CA LYS A 29 -48.37 -40.81 -53.10
C LYS A 29 -48.67 -39.33 -52.91
N LYS A 30 -49.90 -39.01 -52.47
CA LYS A 30 -50.24 -37.66 -52.01
C LYS A 30 -49.53 -37.40 -50.69
N ASN A 31 -48.39 -36.72 -50.76
CA ASN A 31 -47.74 -36.19 -49.58
C ASN A 31 -48.62 -35.06 -49.04
N ASN A 32 -49.34 -35.30 -47.94
CA ASN A 32 -50.00 -34.22 -47.20
C ASN A 32 -48.91 -33.31 -46.61
N SER A 33 -48.54 -32.27 -47.35
CA SER A 33 -47.59 -31.23 -46.92
C SER A 33 -48.22 -30.18 -45.99
N SER A 34 -49.44 -30.41 -45.50
CA SER A 34 -50.13 -29.53 -44.54
C SER A 34 -49.80 -29.87 -43.08
N GLN A 35 -48.52 -30.06 -42.77
CA GLN A 35 -48.00 -30.01 -41.40
C GLN A 35 -46.63 -29.34 -41.39
N LYS A 36 -46.49 -28.22 -42.14
CA LYS A 36 -45.23 -27.48 -42.21
C LYS A 36 -45.33 -26.02 -41.79
N ASP A 37 -46.53 -25.45 -41.75
CA ASP A 37 -46.71 -24.04 -41.41
C ASP A 37 -46.89 -23.83 -39.91
N ASN A 38 -47.71 -24.66 -39.25
CA ASN A 38 -47.91 -24.56 -37.79
C ASN A 38 -46.63 -24.89 -37.02
N THR A 39 -45.81 -25.83 -37.50
CA THR A 39 -44.54 -26.17 -36.85
C THR A 39 -43.55 -25.01 -36.95
N LYS A 40 -43.48 -24.31 -38.09
CA LYS A 40 -42.67 -23.10 -38.24
C LYS A 40 -43.18 -21.94 -37.40
N LEU A 41 -44.51 -21.79 -37.29
CA LEU A 41 -45.13 -20.81 -36.40
C LEU A 41 -44.85 -21.13 -34.93
N ILE A 42 -44.91 -22.41 -34.53
CA ILE A 42 -44.59 -22.87 -33.17
C ILE A 42 -43.10 -22.65 -32.87
N TYR A 43 -42.19 -23.00 -33.79
CA TYR A 43 -40.76 -22.69 -33.62
C TYR A 43 -40.50 -21.19 -33.56
N GLY A 44 -41.19 -20.39 -34.38
CA GLY A 44 -41.11 -18.93 -34.31
C GLY A 44 -41.60 -18.38 -32.95
N LEU A 45 -42.73 -18.89 -32.46
CA LEU A 45 -43.29 -18.48 -31.16
C LEU A 45 -42.41 -18.93 -29.99
N LEU A 46 -41.83 -20.14 -30.06
CA LEU A 46 -40.85 -20.62 -29.08
C LEU A 46 -39.57 -19.78 -29.07
N ILE A 47 -39.05 -19.40 -30.24
CA ILE A 47 -37.88 -18.51 -30.33
C ILE A 47 -38.20 -17.13 -29.72
N VAL A 48 -39.37 -16.56 -30.01
CA VAL A 48 -39.80 -15.28 -29.44
C VAL A 48 -39.97 -15.37 -27.92
N VAL A 49 -40.55 -16.46 -27.41
CA VAL A 49 -40.67 -16.70 -25.96
C VAL A 49 -39.30 -16.88 -25.32
N ILE A 50 -38.37 -17.59 -25.95
CA ILE A 50 -36.99 -17.73 -25.46
C ILE A 50 -36.28 -16.38 -25.44
N ILE A 51 -36.43 -15.55 -26.48
CA ILE A 51 -35.87 -14.19 -26.51
C ILE A 51 -36.50 -13.32 -25.41
N LEU A 52 -37.80 -13.43 -25.16
CA LEU A 52 -38.49 -12.74 -24.07
C LEU A 52 -38.03 -13.23 -22.69
N VAL A 53 -37.80 -14.52 -22.50
CA VAL A 53 -37.28 -15.07 -21.25
C VAL A 53 -35.83 -14.67 -21.05
N ILE A 54 -35.02 -14.63 -22.11
CA ILE A 54 -33.63 -14.12 -22.06
C ILE A 54 -33.63 -12.62 -21.78
N SER A 55 -34.51 -11.82 -22.40
CA SER A 55 -34.58 -10.39 -22.13
C SER A 55 -35.12 -10.08 -20.73
N ILE A 56 -36.10 -10.84 -20.24
CA ILE A 56 -36.57 -10.78 -18.86
C ILE A 56 -35.46 -11.25 -17.91
N ALA A 57 -34.72 -12.30 -18.23
CA ALA A 57 -33.58 -12.75 -17.43
C ALA A 57 -32.44 -11.74 -17.43
N ILE A 58 -32.21 -11.01 -18.53
CA ILE A 58 -31.31 -9.85 -18.58
C ILE A 58 -31.90 -8.70 -17.76
N ILE A 59 -33.21 -8.47 -17.73
CA ILE A 59 -33.78 -7.41 -16.89
C ILE A 59 -33.76 -7.79 -15.40
N THR A 60 -33.91 -9.08 -15.06
CA THR A 60 -33.94 -9.58 -13.67
C THR A 60 -32.56 -9.99 -13.14
N HIS A 61 -31.60 -10.34 -14.01
CA HIS A 61 -30.23 -10.75 -13.63
C HIS A 61 -29.12 -9.93 -14.32
N GLY A 62 -29.45 -9.01 -15.23
CA GLY A 62 -28.51 -8.40 -16.18
C GLY A 62 -28.71 -6.90 -16.35
N PHE A 63 -28.79 -6.16 -15.25
CA PHE A 63 -28.38 -4.76 -15.21
C PHE A 63 -27.71 -4.42 -13.87
N GLY A 64 -26.90 -5.35 -13.37
CA GLY A 64 -26.13 -5.18 -12.12
C GLY A 64 -24.88 -6.06 -12.03
N LEU A 65 -24.41 -6.66 -13.14
CA LEU A 65 -23.28 -7.61 -13.11
C LEU A 65 -21.89 -6.95 -13.08
N PHE A 66 -21.83 -5.63 -13.10
CA PHE A 66 -20.57 -4.91 -12.97
C PHE A 66 -20.74 -3.91 -11.84
N GLY A 67 -20.14 -4.23 -10.69
CA GLY A 67 -20.02 -3.26 -9.61
C GLY A 67 -19.43 -1.95 -10.15
N GLU A 68 -19.76 -0.84 -9.51
CA GLU A 68 -19.27 0.49 -9.84
C GLU A 68 -17.75 0.47 -10.06
N HIS A 69 -17.28 1.11 -11.14
CA HIS A 69 -15.85 1.19 -11.41
C HIS A 69 -15.14 1.84 -10.24
N THR A 70 -14.06 1.20 -9.78
CA THR A 70 -13.22 1.76 -8.74
C THR A 70 -11.83 2.08 -9.25
N SER A 71 -11.18 3.01 -8.59
CA SER A 71 -9.77 3.34 -8.78
C SER A 71 -9.10 3.52 -7.43
N ILE A 72 -7.84 3.09 -7.33
CA ILE A 72 -7.01 3.33 -6.16
C ILE A 72 -6.03 4.46 -6.50
N ASN A 73 -6.03 5.48 -5.65
CA ASN A 73 -5.07 6.58 -5.71
C ASN A 73 -4.11 6.48 -4.51
N LEU A 74 -2.80 6.48 -4.77
CA LEU A 74 -1.80 6.53 -3.72
C LEU A 74 -1.62 7.99 -3.29
N ILE A 75 -2.01 8.30 -2.05
CA ILE A 75 -1.91 9.66 -1.51
C ILE A 75 -0.50 9.92 -1.00
N THR A 76 0.10 8.94 -0.33
CA THR A 76 1.45 9.06 0.19
C THR A 76 2.48 8.96 -0.96
N GLN A 77 3.36 9.95 -1.03
CA GLN A 77 4.45 10.03 -2.01
C GLN A 77 5.76 9.49 -1.42
N SER A 78 6.70 9.11 -2.29
CA SER A 78 8.04 8.68 -1.90
C SER A 78 8.98 9.88 -1.67
N PRO A 79 9.95 9.80 -0.73
CA PRO A 79 10.17 8.73 0.25
C PRO A 79 9.21 8.81 1.46
N ILE A 80 9.07 7.70 2.19
CA ILE A 80 8.33 7.63 3.47
C ILE A 80 9.23 7.12 4.59
N SER A 81 9.02 7.55 5.83
CA SER A 81 9.73 6.95 6.97
C SER A 81 9.11 5.59 7.32
N SER A 82 9.90 4.67 7.88
CA SER A 82 9.43 3.34 8.34
C SER A 82 8.27 3.41 9.34
N SER A 83 8.18 4.47 10.14
CA SER A 83 7.06 4.76 11.04
C SER A 83 6.05 5.78 10.48
N GLY A 84 6.21 6.17 9.22
CA GLY A 84 5.34 7.11 8.52
C GLY A 84 4.00 6.49 8.19
N GLU A 85 2.97 7.32 8.06
CA GLU A 85 1.66 6.88 7.64
C GLU A 85 1.60 6.75 6.11
N PHE A 86 1.29 5.53 5.64
CA PHE A 86 1.02 5.26 4.24
C PHE A 86 -0.49 5.24 4.02
N THR A 87 -0.96 6.16 3.18
CA THR A 87 -2.38 6.39 2.91
C THR A 87 -2.68 6.21 1.43
N VAL A 88 -3.78 5.50 1.16
CA VAL A 88 -4.36 5.34 -0.17
C VAL A 88 -5.84 5.65 -0.13
N GLN A 89 -6.41 6.02 -1.27
CA GLN A 89 -7.82 6.30 -1.41
C GLN A 89 -8.44 5.35 -2.42
N LEU A 90 -9.54 4.70 -2.04
CA LEU A 90 -10.44 3.99 -2.96
C LEU A 90 -11.54 4.95 -3.41
N MET A 91 -11.58 5.23 -4.70
CA MET A 91 -12.60 6.07 -5.34
C MET A 91 -13.51 5.19 -6.19
N GLY A 92 -14.82 5.44 -6.11
CA GLY A 92 -15.78 5.02 -7.12
C GLY A 92 -15.74 5.99 -8.31
N ASN A 93 -16.89 6.28 -8.90
CA ASN A 93 -17.00 7.23 -10.00
C ASN A 93 -16.63 8.66 -9.58
N THR A 94 -17.14 9.13 -8.44
CA THR A 94 -16.94 10.52 -7.99
C THR A 94 -16.71 10.67 -6.48
N GLN A 95 -16.85 9.60 -5.71
CA GLN A 95 -16.79 9.63 -4.24
C GLN A 95 -15.91 8.52 -3.69
N GLY A 96 -15.36 8.76 -2.49
CA GLY A 96 -14.62 7.75 -1.76
C GLY A 96 -15.53 6.60 -1.32
N VAL A 97 -15.04 5.37 -1.45
CA VAL A 97 -15.81 4.17 -1.12
C VAL A 97 -15.41 3.68 0.27
N ALA A 98 -16.35 3.74 1.22
CA ALA A 98 -16.11 3.43 2.62
C ALA A 98 -16.27 1.94 2.99
N GLY A 99 -15.58 1.53 4.05
CA GLY A 99 -15.70 0.20 4.66
C GLY A 99 -15.16 -0.96 3.82
N LYS A 100 -14.38 -0.68 2.77
CA LYS A 100 -13.81 -1.70 1.88
C LYS A 100 -12.37 -2.00 2.29
N THR A 101 -12.01 -3.28 2.27
CA THR A 101 -10.65 -3.71 2.63
C THR A 101 -9.72 -3.51 1.43
N ILE A 102 -8.62 -2.81 1.65
CA ILE A 102 -7.51 -2.67 0.72
C ILE A 102 -6.37 -3.56 1.20
N GLU A 103 -5.89 -4.43 0.32
CA GLU A 103 -4.66 -5.17 0.53
C GLU A 103 -3.49 -4.31 0.03
N ILE A 104 -2.56 -3.98 0.93
CA ILE A 104 -1.39 -3.14 0.65
C ILE A 104 -0.16 -4.02 0.80
N THR A 105 0.60 -4.20 -0.29
CA THR A 105 1.78 -5.05 -0.31
C THR A 105 3.04 -4.25 -0.64
N PHE A 106 4.02 -4.25 0.27
CA PHE A 106 5.37 -3.75 0.06
C PHE A 106 6.27 -4.92 -0.33
N LYS A 107 6.79 -4.93 -1.56
CA LYS A 107 7.65 -6.01 -2.06
C LYS A 107 9.00 -5.46 -2.54
N ASN A 108 10.07 -6.08 -2.10
CA ASN A 108 11.40 -5.88 -2.67
C ASN A 108 12.02 -7.25 -3.04
N ASN A 109 13.30 -7.30 -3.37
CA ASN A 109 13.96 -8.55 -3.78
C ASN A 109 14.14 -9.57 -2.63
N GLN A 110 14.01 -9.15 -1.38
CA GLN A 110 14.30 -9.95 -0.18
C GLN A 110 13.05 -10.24 0.66
N ASN A 111 12.17 -9.24 0.80
CA ASN A 111 11.06 -9.19 1.74
C ASN A 111 9.74 -8.90 1.02
N THR A 112 8.64 -9.42 1.56
CA THR A 112 7.27 -9.08 1.15
C THR A 112 6.43 -8.88 2.40
N TYR A 113 5.83 -7.71 2.55
CA TYR A 113 4.96 -7.34 3.67
C TYR A 113 3.57 -7.03 3.14
N THR A 114 2.53 -7.64 3.73
CA THR A 114 1.14 -7.46 3.30
C THR A 114 0.27 -7.01 4.47
N PHE A 115 -0.52 -5.97 4.25
CA PHE A 115 -1.42 -5.36 5.21
C PHE A 115 -2.83 -5.33 4.64
N ASN A 116 -3.83 -5.52 5.48
CA ASN A 116 -5.23 -5.41 5.10
C ASN A 116 -5.89 -4.34 5.96
N GLN A 117 -6.38 -3.28 5.34
CA GLN A 117 -6.95 -2.15 6.06
C GLN A 117 -8.24 -1.65 5.40
N ALA A 118 -9.25 -1.37 6.20
CA ALA A 118 -10.54 -0.89 5.71
C ALA A 118 -10.50 0.62 5.45
N THR A 119 -11.19 1.05 4.39
CA THR A 119 -11.38 2.47 4.08
C THR A 119 -12.36 3.15 5.04
N ASN A 120 -12.09 4.40 5.38
CA ASN A 120 -12.99 5.25 6.17
C ASN A 120 -14.12 5.86 5.31
N SER A 121 -14.94 6.74 5.89
CA SER A 121 -16.06 7.41 5.19
C SER A 121 -15.66 8.23 3.96
N GLN A 122 -14.39 8.60 3.82
CA GLN A 122 -13.84 9.35 2.69
C GLN A 122 -13.11 8.45 1.68
N GLY A 123 -13.21 7.12 1.86
CA GLY A 123 -12.50 6.14 1.04
C GLY A 123 -11.01 6.00 1.35
N LEU A 124 -10.51 6.62 2.43
CA LEU A 124 -9.09 6.58 2.79
C LEU A 124 -8.77 5.36 3.65
N SER A 125 -7.69 4.67 3.32
CA SER A 125 -7.11 3.56 4.09
C SER A 125 -5.67 3.92 4.45
N SER A 126 -5.37 3.95 5.74
CA SER A 126 -4.08 4.40 6.28
C SER A 126 -3.47 3.33 7.17
N ILE A 127 -2.19 3.03 6.97
CA ILE A 127 -1.41 2.09 7.77
C ILE A 127 -0.07 2.70 8.17
N THR A 128 0.51 2.19 9.27
CA THR A 128 1.93 2.37 9.56
C THR A 128 2.64 1.05 9.24
N PRO A 129 3.32 0.94 8.09
CA PRO A 129 3.81 -0.35 7.60
C PRO A 129 4.90 -0.93 8.51
N ASN A 130 5.71 -0.09 9.17
CA ASN A 130 6.80 -0.52 10.06
C ASN A 130 7.71 -1.58 9.42
N VAL A 131 7.98 -1.42 8.12
CA VAL A 131 8.84 -2.31 7.33
C VAL A 131 10.28 -1.82 7.37
N GLU A 132 11.21 -2.73 7.11
CA GLU A 132 12.64 -2.40 7.04
C GLU A 132 12.93 -1.35 5.96
N PRO A 133 13.94 -0.48 6.15
CA PRO A 133 14.33 0.50 5.14
C PRO A 133 14.74 -0.15 3.82
N GLY A 134 14.40 0.49 2.71
CA GLY A 134 14.77 0.04 1.37
C GLY A 134 13.81 0.52 0.28
N ASP A 135 14.10 0.14 -0.95
CA ASP A 135 13.24 0.42 -2.10
C ASP A 135 12.23 -0.71 -2.31
N TYR A 136 10.95 -0.35 -2.39
CA TYR A 136 9.83 -1.27 -2.54
C TYR A 136 9.02 -0.95 -3.79
N GLU A 137 8.50 -1.99 -4.42
CA GLU A 137 7.32 -1.91 -5.27
C GLU A 137 6.09 -2.10 -4.38
N VAL A 138 5.28 -1.05 -4.26
CA VAL A 138 4.08 -1.03 -3.42
C VAL A 138 2.87 -1.25 -4.30
N THR A 139 2.13 -2.33 -4.06
CA THR A 139 0.89 -2.67 -4.77
C THR A 139 -0.28 -2.60 -3.80
N CYS A 140 -1.28 -1.82 -4.15
CA CYS A 140 -2.54 -1.69 -3.41
C CYS A 140 -3.66 -2.30 -4.25
N SER A 141 -4.40 -3.24 -3.68
CA SER A 141 -5.44 -3.97 -4.39
C SER A 141 -6.77 -3.94 -3.63
N PHE A 142 -7.85 -3.74 -4.38
CA PHE A 142 -9.21 -3.95 -3.93
C PHE A 142 -9.80 -5.08 -4.74
N ALA A 143 -10.21 -6.17 -4.08
CA ALA A 143 -10.69 -7.38 -4.73
C ALA A 143 -12.03 -7.21 -5.46
N GLY A 144 -12.75 -6.12 -5.21
CA GLY A 144 -14.12 -5.94 -5.66
C GLY A 144 -15.14 -6.65 -4.78
N ASP A 145 -16.40 -6.33 -4.98
CA ASP A 145 -17.56 -7.04 -4.43
C ASP A 145 -18.75 -6.93 -5.40
N GLU A 146 -19.94 -7.33 -4.95
CA GLU A 146 -21.18 -7.25 -5.74
C GLU A 146 -21.54 -5.82 -6.18
N ASN A 147 -21.10 -4.79 -5.43
CA ASN A 147 -21.44 -3.39 -5.68
C ASN A 147 -20.31 -2.62 -6.35
N TYR A 148 -19.05 -3.04 -6.21
CA TYR A 148 -17.88 -2.34 -6.71
C TYR A 148 -16.93 -3.27 -7.47
N ALA A 149 -16.52 -2.86 -8.67
CA ALA A 149 -15.51 -3.59 -9.43
C ALA A 149 -14.16 -3.56 -8.72
N LYS A 150 -13.35 -4.59 -8.96
CA LYS A 150 -11.96 -4.66 -8.46
C LYS A 150 -11.08 -3.59 -9.09
N SER A 151 -10.04 -3.19 -8.38
CA SER A 151 -9.03 -2.25 -8.87
C SER A 151 -7.67 -2.47 -8.19
N SER A 152 -6.62 -1.95 -8.82
CA SER A 152 -5.26 -2.03 -8.28
C SER A 152 -4.41 -0.86 -8.75
N ALA A 153 -3.46 -0.45 -7.92
CA ALA A 153 -2.45 0.53 -8.28
C ALA A 153 -1.08 0.09 -7.73
N THR A 154 -0.03 0.32 -8.51
CA THR A 154 1.34 -0.05 -8.16
C THR A 154 2.26 1.16 -8.36
N ASN A 155 3.13 1.43 -7.39
CA ASN A 155 4.15 2.47 -7.51
C ASN A 155 5.44 2.08 -6.79
N LYS A 156 6.55 2.71 -7.16
CA LYS A 156 7.82 2.58 -6.44
C LYS A 156 7.85 3.52 -5.25
N MET A 157 8.38 3.04 -4.12
CA MET A 157 8.48 3.80 -2.89
C MET A 157 9.78 3.45 -2.16
N THR A 158 10.53 4.47 -1.79
CA THR A 158 11.66 4.35 -0.87
C THR A 158 11.15 4.50 0.56
N VAL A 159 11.32 3.45 1.36
CA VAL A 159 11.11 3.49 2.81
C VAL A 159 12.44 3.81 3.45
N GLU A 160 12.51 4.95 4.10
CA GLU A 160 13.68 5.36 4.85
C GLU A 160 13.58 4.83 6.28
N SER A 161 14.74 4.59 6.89
CA SER A 161 14.82 4.43 8.34
C SER A 161 14.02 5.53 8.99
N LYS A 162 13.42 5.23 10.15
CA LYS A 162 12.95 6.31 11.01
C LYS A 162 14.15 7.24 11.18
N VAL A 163 14.12 8.37 10.50
CA VAL A 163 14.82 9.54 10.97
C VAL A 163 14.11 9.76 12.28
N THR A 164 14.69 9.21 13.34
CA THR A 164 14.55 9.89 14.60
C THR A 164 15.03 11.25 14.19
N GLU A 165 14.12 12.20 14.11
CA GLU A 165 14.51 13.54 14.40
C GLU A 165 15.16 13.46 15.78
N ILE A 166 16.44 13.11 15.78
CA ILE A 166 17.39 14.11 16.15
C ILE A 166 17.14 15.23 15.10
N SER A 167 16.03 16.01 15.13
CA SER A 167 15.94 17.17 15.98
C SER A 167 17.29 17.31 16.62
N SER A 168 18.15 18.09 16.01
CA SER A 168 19.31 18.69 16.66
C SER A 168 18.84 19.39 17.95
N GLN A 169 18.47 18.53 18.89
CA GLN A 169 17.90 18.55 20.23
C GLN A 169 18.07 17.13 20.81
N VAL A 170 19.05 16.36 20.36
CA VAL A 170 20.08 15.94 21.30
C VAL A 170 21.41 16.54 20.85
N THR A 171 21.49 17.86 20.90
CA THR A 171 22.57 18.38 21.74
C THR A 171 22.08 18.12 23.14
N SER A 172 22.85 17.38 23.94
CA SER A 172 22.63 17.22 25.38
C SER A 172 21.92 18.44 25.96
N THR A 173 20.68 18.28 26.44
CA THR A 173 20.14 19.18 27.46
C THR A 173 20.38 18.54 28.84
N ARG A 174 21.64 18.19 29.14
CA ARG A 174 22.26 19.00 30.18
C ARG A 174 22.48 20.30 29.45
N THR A 175 21.64 21.30 29.68
CA THR A 175 22.05 22.68 29.39
C THR A 175 23.50 22.73 29.81
N GLU A 176 24.44 22.84 28.85
CA GLU A 176 25.85 22.97 29.18
C GLU A 176 25.84 24.06 30.25
N PRO A 177 26.26 23.74 31.49
CA PRO A 177 26.18 24.69 32.56
C PRO A 177 26.80 25.98 32.04
N ASP A 178 26.19 27.13 32.31
CA ASP A 178 26.89 28.38 32.08
C ASP A 178 28.12 28.36 32.97
N TYR A 179 29.24 27.87 32.43
CA TYR A 179 30.40 27.50 33.21
C TYR A 179 30.99 28.70 33.93
N GLN A 180 30.74 29.91 33.43
CA GLN A 180 31.18 31.17 34.02
C GLN A 180 30.28 31.62 35.19
N SER A 181 29.07 31.04 35.34
CA SER A 181 28.13 31.37 36.44
C SER A 181 28.44 30.69 37.77
N PHE A 182 29.37 29.72 37.80
CA PHE A 182 29.73 28.96 39.00
C PHE A 182 30.85 29.65 39.79
N SER A 183 30.87 29.44 41.10
CA SER A 183 31.94 29.92 41.96
C SER A 183 33.16 28.99 41.88
N TYR A 184 34.32 29.53 41.54
CA TYR A 184 35.60 28.82 41.53
C TYR A 184 36.59 29.50 42.47
N SER A 185 37.54 28.73 43.02
CA SER A 185 38.52 29.25 43.97
C SER A 185 39.63 30.10 43.32
N HIS A 186 39.81 29.96 42.01
CA HIS A 186 40.77 30.71 41.19
C HIS A 186 40.08 31.10 39.88
N SER A 187 40.32 32.32 39.41
CA SER A 187 39.85 32.76 38.09
C SER A 187 40.83 32.34 36.99
N PHE A 188 40.39 32.54 35.74
CA PHE A 188 41.27 32.36 34.58
C PHE A 188 42.51 33.26 34.68
N GLU A 189 42.33 34.54 35.00
CA GLU A 189 43.39 35.55 35.07
C GLU A 189 44.40 35.28 36.19
N ASP A 190 43.97 34.70 37.31
CA ASP A 190 44.89 34.28 38.39
C ASP A 190 45.79 33.11 37.96
N THR A 191 45.30 32.32 37.00
CA THR A 191 45.97 31.13 36.49
C THR A 191 46.87 31.47 35.29
N ASP A 192 46.39 32.32 34.38
CA ASP A 192 47.13 32.89 33.23
C ASP A 192 48.08 34.01 33.68
N LYS A 193 49.18 33.61 34.33
CA LYS A 193 50.15 34.56 34.91
C LYS A 193 50.98 35.32 33.87
N ASN A 194 51.14 34.75 32.67
CA ASN A 194 51.87 35.37 31.58
C ASN A 194 50.98 36.23 30.68
N GLY A 195 49.66 36.15 30.83
CA GLY A 195 48.68 36.98 30.13
C GLY A 195 48.62 36.69 28.64
N ASP A 196 48.92 35.46 28.23
CA ASP A 196 48.93 35.08 26.81
C ASP A 196 47.55 34.59 26.32
N GLY A 197 46.56 34.55 27.22
CA GLY A 197 45.19 34.13 26.94
C GLY A 197 45.01 32.62 26.98
N TYR A 198 45.98 31.87 27.50
CA TYR A 198 45.92 30.42 27.60
C TYR A 198 46.45 29.91 28.95
N VAL A 199 45.94 28.74 29.35
CA VAL A 199 46.37 28.08 30.58
C VAL A 199 46.72 26.63 30.32
N TYR A 200 47.83 26.17 30.90
CA TYR A 200 48.27 24.78 30.86
C TYR A 200 47.89 24.05 32.15
N LEU A 201 47.76 22.72 32.07
CA LEU A 201 47.53 21.89 33.26
C LEU A 201 48.66 22.04 34.30
N SER A 202 49.87 22.42 33.88
CA SER A 202 51.01 22.69 34.77
C SER A 202 50.86 23.96 35.59
N ASP A 203 50.04 24.91 35.15
CA ASP A 203 49.85 26.19 35.84
C ASP A 203 48.88 26.06 37.02
N MET A 204 48.15 24.95 37.07
CA MET A 204 47.12 24.67 38.05
C MET A 204 47.63 23.78 39.19
N ASN A 205 47.36 24.18 40.44
CA ASN A 205 47.66 23.37 41.62
C ASN A 205 46.46 22.50 42.03
N ILE A 206 46.25 21.38 41.33
CA ILE A 206 45.10 20.48 41.53
C ILE A 206 45.52 19.35 42.48
N ALA A 207 45.63 19.65 43.76
CA ALA A 207 45.86 18.64 44.79
C ALA A 207 44.61 17.75 44.94
N HIS A 208 44.79 16.44 45.18
CA HIS A 208 43.73 15.45 45.46
C HIS A 208 42.93 14.89 44.28
N THR A 209 43.30 15.20 43.02
CA THR A 209 42.77 14.51 41.83
C THR A 209 43.88 13.68 41.18
N PRO A 210 43.73 12.37 40.91
CA PRO A 210 44.75 11.56 40.24
C PRO A 210 45.15 12.11 38.86
N LYS A 211 46.44 12.03 38.50
CA LYS A 211 46.98 12.67 37.28
C LYS A 211 46.33 12.16 35.99
N ASN A 212 46.00 10.87 35.92
CA ASN A 212 45.28 10.29 34.79
C ASN A 212 43.87 10.89 34.61
N ILE A 213 43.18 11.22 35.72
CA ILE A 213 41.86 11.85 35.68
C ILE A 213 41.98 13.34 35.32
N GLN A 214 42.98 14.05 35.86
CA GLN A 214 43.27 15.43 35.46
C GLN A 214 43.51 15.53 33.94
N ASN A 215 44.36 14.65 33.40
CA ASN A 215 44.66 14.64 31.96
C ASN A 215 43.41 14.34 31.13
N LYS A 216 42.52 13.45 31.60
CA LYS A 216 41.26 13.15 30.93
C LYS A 216 40.32 14.36 30.95
N MET A 217 40.11 14.98 32.11
CA MET A 217 39.28 16.18 32.23
C MET A 217 39.81 17.32 31.37
N PHE A 218 41.14 17.46 31.27
CA PHE A 218 41.81 18.46 30.44
C PHE A 218 41.53 18.20 28.96
N ALA A 219 41.81 16.98 28.48
CA ALA A 219 41.55 16.58 27.10
C ALA A 219 40.06 16.70 26.71
N ASP A 220 39.15 16.40 27.63
CA ASP A 220 37.72 16.56 27.38
C ASP A 220 37.26 18.03 27.33
N SER A 221 38.10 18.96 27.82
CA SER A 221 37.78 20.40 27.89
C SER A 221 38.46 21.20 26.78
N ASP A 222 39.66 20.77 26.38
CA ASP A 222 40.41 21.24 25.21
C ASP A 222 39.64 20.87 23.93
N SER A 223 38.78 21.78 23.49
CA SER A 223 37.82 21.54 22.42
C SER A 223 38.47 21.65 21.04
N ASN A 224 39.55 22.42 20.92
CA ASN A 224 40.30 22.60 19.68
C ASN A 224 41.51 21.64 19.58
N GLY A 225 41.87 20.95 20.66
CA GLY A 225 42.96 19.97 20.72
C GLY A 225 44.36 20.59 20.63
N ASP A 226 44.51 21.88 20.98
CA ASP A 226 45.77 22.61 20.86
C ASP A 226 46.71 22.43 22.07
N GLY A 227 46.28 21.64 23.07
CA GLY A 227 47.07 21.28 24.23
C GLY A 227 47.12 22.35 25.33
N ARG A 228 46.28 23.38 25.24
CA ARG A 228 46.12 24.48 26.20
C ARG A 228 44.64 24.82 26.32
N LEU A 229 44.25 25.54 27.38
CA LEU A 229 42.86 25.93 27.58
C LEU A 229 42.73 27.43 27.38
N ASN A 230 41.87 27.85 26.47
CA ASN A 230 41.40 29.23 26.41
C ASN A 230 40.41 29.54 27.56
N HIS A 231 39.98 30.79 27.66
CA HIS A 231 39.06 31.26 28.71
C HIS A 231 37.80 30.36 28.90
N ASP A 232 37.14 29.95 27.82
CA ASP A 232 35.91 29.15 27.91
C ASP A 232 36.21 27.68 28.26
N GLU A 233 37.29 27.14 27.73
CA GLU A 233 37.75 25.77 28.01
C GLU A 233 38.23 25.61 29.46
N TYR A 234 38.81 26.66 30.02
CA TYR A 234 39.19 26.71 31.43
C TYR A 234 37.98 26.52 32.34
N TYR A 235 36.89 27.25 32.13
CA TYR A 235 35.71 27.13 32.98
C TYR A 235 35.00 25.78 32.81
N LYS A 236 35.04 25.17 31.62
CA LYS A 236 34.60 23.77 31.43
C LYS A 236 35.42 22.80 32.27
N PHE A 237 36.74 22.95 32.25
CA PHE A 237 37.66 22.13 33.02
C PHE A 237 37.45 22.31 34.53
N MET A 238 37.30 23.55 34.99
CA MET A 238 37.05 23.87 36.40
C MET A 238 35.70 23.33 36.88
N TYR A 239 34.67 23.35 36.04
CA TYR A 239 33.40 22.73 36.36
C TYR A 239 33.55 21.21 36.57
N LYS A 240 34.24 20.51 35.68
CA LYS A 240 34.49 19.06 35.81
C LYS A 240 35.27 18.74 37.08
N LEU A 241 36.28 19.55 37.37
CA LEU A 241 37.09 19.40 38.57
C LEU A 241 36.33 19.65 39.87
N ASN A 242 35.34 20.55 39.92
CA ASN A 242 34.72 20.95 41.18
C ASN A 242 33.31 20.36 41.37
N TYR A 243 32.60 20.06 40.28
CA TYR A 243 31.18 19.74 40.31
C TYR A 243 30.81 18.44 39.59
N ASP A 244 31.67 17.89 38.70
CA ASP A 244 31.35 16.69 37.90
C ASP A 244 32.39 15.56 38.01
N LYS A 245 32.98 15.40 39.19
CA LYS A 245 33.99 14.36 39.46
C LYS A 245 33.47 12.94 39.25
N SER A 246 32.18 12.70 39.54
CA SER A 246 31.55 11.38 39.44
C SER A 246 31.54 10.82 38.02
N SER A 247 31.42 11.68 37.00
CA SER A 247 31.50 11.27 35.60
C SER A 247 32.90 10.75 35.20
N TYR A 248 33.89 10.97 36.06
CA TYR A 248 35.26 10.52 35.92
C TYR A 248 35.64 9.42 36.94
N GLY A 249 34.66 8.89 37.68
CA GLY A 249 34.87 7.79 38.63
C GLY A 249 35.52 8.21 39.96
N LEU A 250 35.34 9.47 40.36
CA LEU A 250 35.80 10.05 41.63
C LEU A 250 34.65 10.44 42.55
#